data_AF-A0A2E0MFV4-F1
#
_entry.id   AF-A0A2E0MFV4-F1
#
_cell.length_a   1.000
_cell.length_b   1.000
_cell.length_c   1.000
_cell.angle_alpha   90.00
_cell.angle_beta   90.00
_cell.angle_gamma   90.00
#
_symmetry.space_group_name_H-M   'P 1'
#
loop_
_entity.id
_entity.type
_entity.pdbx_description
1 polymer ?
#
loop_
_entity_poly.entity_id
_entity_poly.type
_entity_poly.pdbx_seq_one_letter_code
_entity_poly.pdbx_strand_id
1 'polypeptide(L)'
;MIEYEDVNHWKNIGKTKVNKNLEARYKAIKKTYQETLELYELNQKIYNSKFNFEPIVGVCYHLYKKENGEFFLSSIAPDEWDKDYQGSFELNVERIFEKVDFPKENGGFKINLPQ
;
A
#
# COMPACT_ATOMS: atom_id res chain seq x y z
N MET A 1 12.99 -7.04 56.40
CA MET A 1 13.60 -7.57 55.16
C MET A 1 12.56 -7.46 54.07
N ILE A 2 12.63 -6.40 53.29
CA ILE A 2 11.90 -6.29 52.02
C ILE A 2 12.99 -6.33 50.94
N GLU A 3 12.66 -6.73 49.71
CA GLU A 3 13.19 -6.16 48.46
C GLU A 3 13.93 -7.09 47.48
N TYR A 4 14.53 -8.23 47.85
CA TYR A 4 15.34 -8.97 46.86
C TYR A 4 14.52 -9.73 45.80
N GLU A 5 13.38 -10.32 46.16
CA GLU A 5 12.51 -11.04 45.19
C GLU A 5 11.74 -10.08 44.28
N ASP A 6 11.25 -8.97 44.82
CA ASP A 6 10.49 -7.95 44.06
C ASP A 6 11.39 -7.28 43.00
N VAL A 7 12.66 -7.01 43.36
CA VAL A 7 13.61 -6.39 42.42
C VAL A 7 13.92 -7.24 41.20
N ASN A 8 14.03 -8.55 41.38
CA ASN A 8 14.24 -9.47 40.28
C ASN A 8 12.99 -9.66 39.42
N HIS A 9 11.80 -9.60 40.03
CA HIS A 9 10.52 -9.71 39.33
C HIS A 9 10.30 -8.52 38.37
N TRP A 10 10.43 -7.28 38.85
CA TRP A 10 10.22 -6.11 37.98
C TRP A 10 11.30 -5.96 36.90
N LYS A 11 12.56 -6.36 37.19
CA LYS A 11 13.62 -6.43 36.18
C LYS A 11 13.29 -7.42 35.06
N ASN A 12 12.77 -8.60 35.42
CA ASN A 12 12.36 -9.60 34.43
C ASN A 12 11.15 -9.14 33.61
N ILE A 13 10.15 -8.49 34.24
CA ILE A 13 9.04 -7.85 33.53
C ILE A 13 9.56 -6.80 32.54
N GLY A 14 10.52 -5.96 32.96
CA GLY A 14 11.16 -4.96 32.11
C GLY A 14 11.84 -5.58 30.90
N LYS A 15 12.64 -6.63 31.09
CA LYS A 15 13.29 -7.37 30.00
C LYS A 15 12.28 -7.93 29.01
N THR A 16 11.22 -8.58 29.48
CA THR A 16 10.17 -9.13 28.60
C THR A 16 9.46 -8.04 27.82
N LYS A 17 9.14 -6.90 28.46
CA LYS A 17 8.50 -5.75 27.79
C LYS A 17 9.41 -5.16 26.71
N VAL A 18 10.69 -4.97 27.01
CA VAL A 18 11.67 -4.46 26.04
C VAL A 18 11.82 -5.42 24.87
N ASN A 19 11.97 -6.73 25.12
CA ASN A 19 12.09 -7.72 24.04
C ASN A 19 10.85 -7.71 23.13
N LYS A 20 9.64 -7.72 23.69
CA LYS A 20 8.40 -7.61 22.90
C LYS A 20 8.35 -6.32 22.08
N ASN A 21 8.79 -5.20 22.64
CA ASN A 21 8.84 -3.93 21.91
C ASN A 21 9.83 -3.99 20.74
N LEU A 22 11.04 -4.54 20.97
CA LEU A 22 12.05 -4.69 19.92
C LEU A 22 11.60 -5.63 18.81
N GLU A 23 10.95 -6.76 19.16
CA GLU A 23 10.35 -7.67 18.18
C GLU A 23 9.26 -6.99 17.35
N ALA A 24 8.39 -6.21 17.99
CA ALA A 24 7.35 -5.46 17.29
C ALA A 24 7.95 -4.42 16.32
N ARG A 25 8.99 -3.70 16.74
CA ARG A 25 9.71 -2.74 15.89
C ARG A 25 10.41 -3.44 14.72
N TYR A 26 11.06 -4.57 14.97
CA TYR A 26 11.68 -5.37 13.91
C TYR A 26 10.64 -5.81 12.87
N LYS A 27 9.49 -6.34 13.32
CA LYS A 27 8.40 -6.74 12.43
C LYS A 27 7.86 -5.56 11.62
N ALA A 28 7.70 -4.39 12.24
CA ALA A 28 7.24 -3.18 11.56
C ALA A 28 8.23 -2.75 10.47
N ILE A 29 9.53 -2.67 10.77
CA ILE A 29 10.56 -2.32 9.79
C ILE A 29 10.58 -3.32 8.63
N LYS A 30 10.52 -4.62 8.93
CA LYS A 30 10.47 -5.67 7.91
C LYS A 30 9.25 -5.52 7.01
N LYS A 31 8.08 -5.25 7.58
CA LYS A 31 6.84 -5.03 6.84
C LYS A 31 6.96 -3.81 5.91
N THR A 32 7.40 -2.66 6.43
CA THR A 32 7.59 -1.45 5.62
C THR A 32 8.59 -1.66 4.49
N TYR A 33 9.66 -2.41 4.73
CA TYR A 33 10.63 -2.77 3.68
C TYR A 33 9.98 -3.59 2.55
N GLN A 34 9.18 -4.59 2.89
CA GLN A 34 8.47 -5.42 1.90
C GLN A 34 7.47 -4.58 1.09
N GLU A 35 6.66 -3.76 1.76
CA GLU A 35 5.69 -2.86 1.10
C GLU A 35 6.40 -1.86 0.16
N THR A 36 7.56 -1.34 0.57
CA THR A 36 8.36 -0.42 -0.25
C THR A 36 8.94 -1.11 -1.48
N LEU A 37 9.42 -2.36 -1.33
CA LEU A 37 9.90 -3.16 -2.45
C LEU A 37 8.80 -3.45 -3.46
N GLU A 38 7.62 -3.88 -2.99
CA GLU A 38 6.46 -4.14 -3.86
C GLU A 38 6.03 -2.87 -4.60
N LEU A 39 5.99 -1.73 -3.91
CA LEU A 39 5.68 -0.43 -4.50
C LEU A 39 6.71 -0.04 -5.57
N TYR A 40 7.99 -0.28 -5.31
CA TYR A 40 9.08 -0.02 -6.24
C TYR A 40 8.95 -0.89 -7.50
N GLU A 41 8.79 -2.20 -7.36
CA GLU A 41 8.65 -3.13 -8.48
C GLU A 41 7.41 -2.80 -9.33
N LEU A 42 6.30 -2.48 -8.67
CA LEU A 42 5.07 -2.05 -9.33
C LEU A 42 5.29 -0.78 -10.15
N ASN A 43 5.91 0.24 -9.56
CA ASN A 43 6.15 1.50 -10.25
C ASN A 43 7.11 1.31 -11.42
N GLN A 44 8.19 0.55 -11.25
CA GLN A 44 9.08 0.17 -12.34
C GLN A 44 8.30 -0.48 -13.49
N LYS A 45 7.39 -1.41 -13.19
CA LYS A 45 6.54 -2.04 -14.21
C LYS A 45 5.63 -1.04 -14.93
N ILE A 46 4.98 -0.13 -14.19
CA ILE A 46 4.09 0.87 -14.79
C ILE A 46 4.87 1.85 -15.65
N TYR A 47 6.00 2.38 -15.17
CA TYR A 47 6.85 3.29 -15.94
C TYR A 47 7.50 2.64 -17.16
N ASN A 48 7.75 1.33 -17.13
CA ASN A 48 8.22 0.55 -18.28
C ASN A 48 7.09 0.13 -19.25
N SER A 49 5.82 0.36 -18.90
CA SER A 49 4.68 0.07 -19.75
C SER A 49 4.49 1.14 -20.83
N LYS A 50 3.76 0.82 -21.90
CA LYS A 50 3.46 1.80 -22.96
C LYS A 50 2.30 2.71 -22.53
N PHE A 51 2.46 4.02 -22.64
CA PHE A 51 1.37 5.00 -22.55
C PHE A 51 1.72 6.28 -23.31
N ASN A 52 0.72 6.92 -23.90
CA ASN A 52 0.88 8.08 -24.80
C ASN A 52 0.36 9.39 -24.16
N PHE A 53 0.26 9.45 -22.84
CA PHE A 53 -0.26 10.59 -22.10
C PHE A 53 0.66 10.94 -20.94
N GLU A 54 0.56 12.17 -20.44
CA GLU A 54 1.22 12.55 -19.18
C GLU A 54 0.30 12.19 -18.00
N PRO A 55 0.74 11.33 -17.06
CA PRO A 55 -0.07 11.00 -15.90
C PRO A 55 -0.26 12.19 -14.97
N ILE A 56 -1.49 12.39 -14.50
CA ILE A 56 -1.91 13.49 -13.64
C ILE A 56 -2.13 12.96 -12.22
N VAL A 57 -1.68 13.73 -11.23
CA VAL A 57 -1.86 13.41 -9.82
C VAL A 57 -3.36 13.34 -9.47
N GLY A 58 -3.75 12.33 -8.70
CA GLY A 58 -5.13 12.08 -8.27
C GLY A 58 -6.03 11.43 -9.31
N VAL A 59 -5.51 11.14 -10.51
CA VAL A 59 -6.24 10.42 -11.55
C VAL A 59 -5.97 8.92 -11.45
N CYS A 60 -7.05 8.14 -11.56
CA CYS A 60 -6.99 6.69 -11.63
C CYS A 60 -6.71 6.24 -13.07
N TYR A 61 -5.74 5.36 -13.20
CA TYR A 61 -5.35 4.71 -14.45
C TYR A 61 -5.40 3.20 -14.27
N HIS A 62 -5.57 2.48 -15.37
CA HIS A 62 -5.74 1.04 -15.39
C HIS A 62 -4.62 0.41 -16.21
N LEU A 63 -3.92 -0.55 -15.61
CA LEU A 63 -2.86 -1.30 -16.29
C LEU A 63 -3.48 -2.51 -16.97
N TYR A 64 -3.12 -2.70 -18.23
CA TYR A 64 -3.58 -3.81 -19.05
C TYR A 64 -2.41 -4.56 -19.64
N LYS A 65 -2.66 -5.81 -20.03
CA LYS A 65 -1.72 -6.66 -20.76
C LYS A 65 -2.24 -6.93 -22.17
N LYS A 66 -1.36 -6.87 -23.15
CA LYS A 66 -1.65 -7.28 -24.52
C LYS A 66 -1.40 -8.77 -24.70
N GLU A 67 -1.97 -9.35 -25.76
CA GLU A 67 -1.73 -10.74 -26.14
C GLU A 67 -0.24 -11.05 -26.38
N ASN A 68 0.53 -10.06 -26.85
CA ASN A 68 1.97 -10.17 -27.05
C ASN A 68 2.79 -10.09 -25.74
N GLY A 69 2.14 -9.96 -24.59
CA GLY A 69 2.78 -9.89 -23.27
C GLY A 69 3.17 -8.48 -22.81
N GLU A 70 3.05 -7.46 -23.66
CA GLU A 70 3.39 -6.07 -23.29
C GLU A 70 2.33 -5.46 -22.36
N PHE A 71 2.78 -4.67 -21.39
CA PHE A 71 1.90 -3.88 -20.53
C PHE A 71 1.68 -2.49 -21.12
N PHE A 72 0.50 -1.93 -20.90
CA PHE A 72 0.18 -0.55 -21.23
C PHE A 72 -0.78 0.06 -20.20
N LEU A 73 -0.61 1.35 -19.94
CA LEU A 73 -1.44 2.11 -19.02
C LEU A 73 -2.52 2.88 -19.81
N SER A 74 -3.74 2.95 -19.30
CA SER A 74 -4.86 3.64 -19.93
C SER A 74 -5.77 4.29 -18.89
N SER A 75 -6.42 5.41 -19.23
CA SER A 75 -7.48 6.01 -18.41
C SER A 75 -8.86 5.36 -18.61
N ILE A 76 -8.99 4.49 -19.62
CA ILE A 76 -10.25 3.80 -19.95
C ILE A 76 -10.48 2.70 -18.92
N ALA A 77 -11.68 2.67 -18.35
CA ALA A 77 -12.04 1.74 -17.30
C ALA A 77 -12.22 0.31 -17.84
N PRO A 78 -11.98 -0.73 -17.02
CA PRO A 78 -12.06 -2.12 -17.46
C PRO A 78 -13.48 -2.58 -17.84
N ASP A 79 -14.52 -1.84 -17.47
CA ASP A 79 -15.91 -2.06 -17.86
C ASP A 79 -16.27 -1.43 -19.21
N GLU A 80 -15.44 -0.51 -19.73
CA GLU A 80 -15.67 0.15 -21.01
C GLU A 80 -15.09 -0.64 -22.21
N TRP A 81 -14.27 -1.67 -21.95
CA TRP A 81 -13.66 -2.49 -23.01
C TRP A 81 -13.18 -3.86 -22.51
N ASP A 82 -13.02 -4.80 -23.44
CA ASP A 82 -12.54 -6.16 -23.15
C ASP A 82 -11.02 -6.27 -23.36
N LYS A 83 -10.25 -5.99 -22.31
CA LYS A 83 -8.78 -6.13 -22.26
C LYS A 83 -8.37 -6.87 -21.00
N ASP A 84 -7.20 -7.52 -21.04
CA ASP A 84 -6.65 -8.23 -19.87
C ASP A 84 -6.25 -7.22 -18.79
N TYR A 85 -7.14 -7.03 -17.82
CA TYR A 85 -7.02 -6.07 -16.72
C TYR A 85 -6.12 -6.59 -15.60
N GLN A 86 -5.12 -5.78 -15.23
CA GLN A 86 -4.10 -6.15 -14.25
C GLN A 86 -4.26 -5.40 -12.92
N GLY A 87 -4.96 -4.27 -12.92
CA GLY A 87 -5.18 -3.45 -11.74
C GLY A 87 -5.39 -1.98 -12.04
N SER A 88 -5.86 -1.25 -11.03
CA SER A 88 -6.06 0.19 -11.07
C SER A 88 -5.07 0.87 -10.14
N PHE A 89 -4.58 2.03 -10.58
CA PHE A 89 -3.51 2.76 -9.92
C PHE A 89 -3.78 4.26 -9.95
N GLU A 90 -3.55 4.93 -8.84
CA GLU A 90 -3.63 6.39 -8.75
C GLU A 90 -2.23 6.97 -8.59
N LEU A 91 -1.95 8.05 -9.31
CA LEU A 91 -0.71 8.79 -9.14
C LEU A 91 -0.84 9.72 -7.93
N ASN A 92 -0.04 9.50 -6.89
CA ASN A 92 -0.02 10.36 -5.71
C ASN A 92 0.80 11.65 -5.94
N VAL A 93 0.84 12.54 -4.94
CA VAL A 93 1.57 13.83 -5.01
C VAL A 93 3.09 13.68 -5.14
N GLU A 94 3.64 12.54 -4.75
CA GLU A 94 5.05 12.18 -4.90
C GLU A 94 5.35 11.55 -6.27
N ARG A 95 4.34 11.49 -7.15
CA ARG A 95 4.39 10.83 -8.47
C ARG A 95 4.68 9.32 -8.39
N ILE A 96 4.18 8.69 -7.34
CA ILE A 96 4.21 7.24 -7.16
C ILE A 96 2.81 6.70 -7.46
N PHE A 97 2.74 5.67 -8.30
CA PHE A 97 1.51 4.94 -8.54
C PHE A 97 1.23 3.99 -7.38
N GLU A 98 0.05 4.15 -6.77
CA GLU A 98 -0.45 3.30 -5.70
C GLU A 98 -1.64 2.50 -6.20
N LYS A 99 -1.72 1.23 -5.81
CA LYS A 99 -2.84 0.36 -6.19
C LYS A 99 -4.11 0.87 -5.49
N VAL A 100 -5.18 1.00 -6.25
CA VAL A 100 -6.50 1.39 -5.74
C VAL A 100 -7.56 0.36 -6.13
N ASP A 101 -8.59 0.26 -5.31
CA ASP A 101 -9.78 -0.52 -5.64
C ASP A 101 -10.63 0.24 -6.67
N PHE A 102 -11.11 -0.47 -7.68
CA PHE A 102 -11.95 0.09 -8.74
C PHE A 102 -13.12 -0.86 -9.06
N PRO A 103 -14.36 -0.35 -9.20
CA PRO A 103 -14.76 1.06 -9.00
C PRO A 103 -14.58 1.48 -7.54
N LYS A 104 -14.13 2.72 -7.30
CA LYS A 104 -13.98 3.22 -5.93
C LYS A 104 -15.34 3.17 -5.27
N GLU A 105 -15.52 2.32 -4.26
CA GLU A 105 -16.70 2.40 -3.42
C GLU A 105 -16.73 3.82 -2.86
N ASN A 106 -17.77 4.57 -3.22
CA ASN A 106 -18.00 5.90 -2.68
C ASN A 106 -18.16 5.74 -1.17
N GLY A 107 -17.06 5.89 -0.43
CA GLY A 107 -17.04 6.19 1.00
C GLY A 107 -17.61 7.59 1.19
N GLY A 108 -18.88 7.78 0.83
CA GLY A 108 -19.65 8.96 1.17
C GLY A 108 -19.58 9.09 2.68
N PHE A 109 -18.90 10.15 3.13
CA PHE A 109 -18.88 10.54 4.52
C PHE A 109 -20.34 10.74 4.95
N LYS A 110 -20.92 9.75 5.63
CA LYS A 110 -22.27 9.89 6.20
C LYS A 110 -22.16 10.86 7.36
N ILE A 111 -22.37 12.14 7.08
CA ILE A 111 -22.66 13.11 8.14
C ILE A 111 -23.95 12.67 8.81
N ASN A 112 -23.84 12.02 9.96
CA ASN A 112 -24.99 11.83 10.82
C ASN A 112 -25.27 13.20 11.45
N LEU A 113 -26.21 13.96 10.89
CA LEU A 113 -26.82 15.08 11.62
C LEU A 113 -27.67 14.48 12.74
N PRO A 114 -27.44 14.84 14.01
CA PRO A 114 -28.36 14.48 15.07
C PRO A 114 -29.72 15.14 14.78
N GLN A 115 -30.79 14.35 14.79
CA GLN A 115 -32.17 14.85 14.87
C GLN A 115 -32.50 15.25 16.30
#